data_AF-B7G499-F1
#
_entry.id   AF-B7G499-F1
#
_cell.length_a   1.000
_cell.length_b   1.000
_cell.length_c   1.000
_cell.angle_alpha   90.00
_cell.angle_beta   90.00
_cell.angle_gamma   90.00
#
_symmetry.space_group_name_H-M   'P 1'
#
loop_
_entity.id
_entity.type
_entity.pdbx_description
1 polymer ?
#
loop_
_entity_poly.entity_id
_entity_poly.type
_entity_poly.pdbx_seq_one_letter_code
_entity_poly.pdbx_strand_id
1 'polypeptide(L)'
;PSVTFVVSQGQHDIRIVPLDGVQMNRSNNVPSGTCVTDSRAISMSNSEVLYLNAQCLSQGTSRPVYYRCLLNETKLTRSLLKNLTYQFSFQYGTATKSVRNVPVLQY
;
A
#
# COMPACT_ATOMS: atom_id res chain seq x y z
N PRO A 1 -18.68 15.23 -12.55
CA PRO A 1 -18.67 14.12 -11.57
C PRO A 1 -17.54 14.37 -10.58
N SER A 2 -17.72 14.06 -9.29
CA SER A 2 -16.64 14.23 -8.29
C SER A 2 -15.46 13.32 -8.62
N VAL A 3 -14.24 13.86 -8.56
CA VAL A 3 -13.00 13.17 -8.91
C VAL A 3 -12.10 13.04 -7.68
N THR A 4 -11.32 11.96 -7.64
CA THR A 4 -10.29 11.78 -6.62
C THR A 4 -9.02 11.27 -7.25
N PHE A 5 -7.94 12.01 -7.04
CA PHE A 5 -6.65 11.78 -7.68
C PHE A 5 -5.67 11.24 -6.66
N VAL A 6 -5.25 9.99 -6.86
CA VAL A 6 -4.32 9.28 -5.99
C VAL A 6 -3.07 8.93 -6.78
N VAL A 7 -1.93 9.42 -6.29
CA VAL A 7 -0.62 9.04 -6.80
C VAL A 7 -0.16 7.79 -6.08
N SER A 8 0.37 6.84 -6.83
CA SER A 8 1.07 5.67 -6.29
C SER A 8 2.55 5.74 -6.66
N GLN A 9 3.42 5.41 -5.71
CA GLN A 9 4.87 5.36 -5.94
C GLN A 9 5.40 4.04 -5.39
N GLY A 10 5.83 3.17 -6.31
CA GLY A 10 6.48 1.88 -5.99
C GLY A 10 8.01 1.92 -6.00
N GLN A 11 8.62 3.02 -6.47
CA GLN A 11 10.06 3.19 -6.45
C GLN A 11 10.43 4.24 -5.39
N HIS A 12 10.89 3.74 -4.24
CA HIS A 12 11.39 4.51 -3.10
C HIS A 12 12.26 3.61 -2.21
N ASP A 13 13.02 4.22 -1.31
CA ASP A 13 13.95 3.50 -0.43
C ASP A 13 13.36 3.05 0.90
N ILE A 14 12.06 3.29 1.10
CA ILE A 14 11.35 2.89 2.32
C ILE A 14 11.06 1.38 2.31
N ARG A 15 11.27 0.74 3.46
CA ARG A 15 10.96 -0.67 3.75
C ARG A 15 10.18 -0.75 5.06
N ILE A 16 9.31 -1.74 5.17
CA ILE A 16 8.60 -2.05 6.41
C ILE A 16 9.14 -3.37 6.92
N VAL A 17 9.69 -3.35 8.13
CA VAL A 17 10.25 -4.51 8.80
C VAL A 17 9.35 -4.84 9.99
N PRO A 18 8.99 -6.12 10.20
CA PRO A 18 8.24 -6.52 11.40
C PRO A 18 9.11 -6.32 12.65
N LEU A 19 8.44 -6.00 13.77
CA LEU A 19 9.10 -5.99 15.09
C LEU A 19 9.35 -7.42 15.57
N ASP A 20 10.31 -7.59 16.49
CA ASP A 20 10.60 -8.89 17.09
C ASP A 20 9.35 -9.51 17.72
N GLY A 21 9.13 -10.80 17.43
CA GLY A 21 7.96 -11.54 17.93
C GLY A 21 6.65 -11.27 17.18
N VAL A 22 6.63 -10.41 16.15
CA VAL A 22 5.46 -10.23 15.28
C VAL A 22 5.42 -11.30 14.19
N GLN A 23 4.21 -11.71 13.80
CA GLN A 23 3.98 -12.64 12.68
C GLN A 23 4.68 -12.15 11.41
N MET A 24 5.60 -12.97 10.89
CA MET A 24 6.31 -12.75 9.64
C MET A 24 5.86 -13.77 8.60
N ASN A 25 5.95 -13.40 7.33
CA ASN A 25 5.83 -14.39 6.26
C ASN A 25 7.10 -15.28 6.19
N ARG A 26 7.07 -16.32 5.36
CA ARG A 26 8.20 -17.26 5.16
C ARG A 26 9.51 -16.59 4.74
N SER A 27 9.44 -15.35 4.24
CA SER A 27 10.55 -14.59 3.68
C SER A 27 10.95 -13.43 4.58
N ASN A 28 10.55 -13.47 5.85
CA ASN A 28 10.85 -12.44 6.86
C ASN A 28 10.29 -11.04 6.52
N ASN A 29 9.19 -10.99 5.77
CA ASN A 29 8.46 -9.75 5.50
C ASN A 29 7.19 -9.64 6.35
N VAL A 30 6.70 -8.42 6.48
CA VAL A 30 5.37 -8.15 7.03
C VAL A 30 4.27 -8.85 6.23
N PRO A 31 3.14 -9.23 6.88
CA PRO A 31 2.04 -9.87 6.18
C PRO A 31 1.44 -8.97 5.09
N SER A 32 0.69 -9.61 4.19
CA SER A 32 -0.11 -8.92 3.18
C SER A 32 -1.19 -8.05 3.84
N GLY A 33 -1.38 -6.84 3.35
CA GLY A 33 -2.35 -5.88 3.88
C GLY A 33 -1.81 -5.00 5.02
N THR A 34 -0.55 -5.18 5.44
CA THR A 34 0.09 -4.28 6.41
C THR A 34 0.12 -2.87 5.84
N CYS A 35 -0.49 -1.93 6.57
CA CYS A 35 -0.54 -0.53 6.21
C CYS A 35 0.08 0.30 7.33
N VAL A 36 1.06 1.14 6.98
CA VAL A 36 1.64 2.09 7.92
C VAL A 36 0.89 3.41 7.75
N THR A 37 0.31 3.84 8.87
CA THR A 37 -0.51 5.05 8.96
C THR A 37 0.04 6.08 9.94
N ASP A 38 1.19 5.81 10.55
CA ASP A 38 1.79 6.67 11.56
C ASP A 38 2.34 7.95 10.92
N SER A 39 1.87 9.10 11.41
CA SER A 39 2.28 10.44 11.00
C SER A 39 3.73 10.79 11.37
N ARG A 40 4.40 9.97 12.18
CA ARG A 40 5.84 10.12 12.48
C ARG A 40 6.74 9.47 11.42
N ALA A 41 6.25 8.40 10.78
CA ALA A 41 6.98 7.67 9.72
C ALA A 41 6.73 8.26 8.33
N ILE A 42 5.70 9.10 8.19
CA ILE A 42 5.22 9.69 6.96
C ILE A 42 5.39 11.20 7.11
N SER A 43 6.13 11.85 6.20
CA SER A 43 6.45 13.29 6.25
C SER A 43 5.33 14.15 6.87
N MET A 44 5.71 14.93 7.88
CA MET A 44 4.86 15.56 8.91
C MET A 44 3.80 16.57 8.41
N SER A 45 3.63 16.77 7.10
CA SER A 45 2.80 17.83 6.53
C SER A 45 1.51 17.38 5.83
N ASN A 46 1.33 16.09 5.51
CA ASN A 46 0.21 15.65 4.67
C ASN A 46 -0.59 14.50 5.32
N SER A 47 -1.82 14.81 5.74
CA SER A 47 -2.75 13.89 6.41
C SER A 47 -3.31 12.77 5.52
N GLU A 48 -3.09 12.82 4.21
CA GLU A 48 -3.68 11.91 3.21
C GLU A 48 -2.66 10.98 2.54
N VAL A 49 -1.74 10.44 3.35
CA VAL A 49 -0.66 9.57 2.87
C VAL A 49 -0.67 8.24 3.63
N LEU A 50 -0.35 7.15 2.92
CA LEU A 50 -0.21 5.81 3.50
C LEU A 50 0.83 4.96 2.74
N TYR A 51 1.48 4.05 3.46
CA TYR A 51 2.27 2.97 2.85
C TYR A 51 1.53 1.65 2.99
N LEU A 52 1.30 0.95 1.88
CA LEU A 52 0.60 -0.34 1.89
C LEU A 52 1.49 -1.44 1.31
N ASN A 53 1.64 -2.54 2.06
CA ASN A 53 2.23 -3.77 1.55
C ASN A 53 1.11 -4.74 1.12
N ALA A 54 0.72 -4.69 -0.16
CA ALA A 54 -0.39 -5.51 -0.67
C ALA A 54 0.01 -6.94 -1.06
N GLN A 55 1.28 -7.18 -1.41
CA GLN A 55 1.76 -8.47 -1.87
C GLN A 55 2.48 -9.25 -0.75
N CYS A 56 2.27 -10.56 -0.72
CA CYS A 56 3.14 -11.46 0.04
C CYS A 56 4.38 -11.82 -0.81
N LEU A 57 5.51 -11.14 -0.58
CA LEU A 57 6.76 -11.44 -1.28
C LEU A 57 7.36 -12.76 -0.78
N SER A 58 7.77 -13.60 -1.73
CA SER A 58 8.40 -14.91 -1.49
C SER A 58 9.93 -14.84 -1.34
N GLN A 59 10.57 -13.78 -1.81
CA GLN A 59 12.02 -13.60 -1.71
C GLN A 59 12.37 -12.11 -1.59
N GLY A 60 13.45 -11.84 -0.85
CA GLY A 60 13.94 -10.48 -0.61
C GLY A 60 13.05 -9.68 0.34
N THR A 61 13.34 -8.39 0.48
CA THR A 61 12.58 -7.47 1.33
C THR A 61 11.46 -6.80 0.54
N SER A 62 10.26 -6.80 1.11
CA SER A 62 9.10 -6.16 0.51
C SER A 62 9.29 -4.64 0.43
N ARG A 63 8.93 -4.10 -0.72
CA ARG A 63 8.86 -2.66 -0.92
C ARG A 63 7.38 -2.29 -0.87
N PRO A 64 6.90 -1.60 0.17
CA PRO A 64 5.51 -1.13 0.17
C PRO A 64 5.27 -0.16 -0.99
N VAL A 65 4.00 0.17 -1.21
CA VAL A 65 3.60 1.21 -2.16
C VAL A 65 3.19 2.44 -1.37
N TYR A 66 3.76 3.57 -1.72
CA TYR A 66 3.36 4.87 -1.22
C TYR A 66 2.11 5.34 -1.98
N TYR A 67 1.05 5.67 -1.27
CA TYR A 67 -0.13 6.30 -1.84
C TYR A 67 -0.31 7.68 -1.23
N ARG A 68 -0.53 8.68 -2.09
CA ARG A 68 -0.82 10.06 -1.72
C ARG A 68 -2.03 10.55 -2.49
N CYS A 69 -3.03 11.03 -1.78
CA CYS A 69 -4.12 11.77 -2.39
C CYS A 69 -3.64 13.20 -2.71
N LEU A 70 -3.86 13.67 -3.94
CA LEU A 70 -3.62 15.08 -4.31
C LEU A 70 -4.92 15.87 -4.42
N LEU A 71 -6.02 15.21 -4.78
CA LEU A 71 -7.35 15.82 -4.92
C LEU A 71 -8.39 14.84 -4.38
N ASN A 72 -9.25 15.29 -3.46
CA ASN A 72 -10.22 14.44 -2.79
C ASN A 72 -11.64 15.04 -2.80
N GLU A 73 -12.27 15.16 -3.97
CA GLU A 73 -13.64 15.71 -4.04
C GLU A 73 -14.70 14.71 -3.54
N THR A 74 -14.40 13.41 -3.57
CA THR A 74 -15.30 12.36 -3.07
C THR A 74 -15.21 12.14 -1.56
N LYS A 75 -14.33 12.88 -0.87
CA LYS A 75 -14.12 12.82 0.60
C LYS A 75 -13.77 11.40 1.09
N LEU A 76 -12.87 10.71 0.38
CA LEU A 76 -12.37 9.41 0.80
C LEU A 76 -11.61 9.52 2.12
N THR A 77 -12.04 8.73 3.11
CA THR A 77 -11.29 8.51 4.33
C THR A 77 -10.07 7.63 4.06
N ARG A 78 -8.97 7.85 4.77
CA ARG A 78 -7.75 7.02 4.67
C ARG A 78 -8.00 5.51 4.82
N SER A 79 -8.87 5.13 5.74
CA SER A 79 -9.26 3.71 5.95
C SER A 79 -9.95 3.13 4.72
N LEU A 80 -10.81 3.92 4.07
CA LEU A 80 -11.49 3.53 2.85
C LEU A 80 -10.50 3.42 1.69
N LEU A 81 -9.59 4.39 1.54
CA LEU A 81 -8.53 4.35 0.55
C LEU A 81 -7.65 3.09 0.70
N LYS A 82 -7.25 2.75 1.92
CA LYS A 82 -6.52 1.51 2.22
C LYS A 82 -7.30 0.27 1.77
N ASN A 83 -8.57 0.18 2.14
CA ASN A 83 -9.38 -1.00 1.83
C ASN A 83 -9.61 -1.14 0.33
N LEU A 84 -9.92 -0.04 -0.37
CA LEU A 84 -10.11 -0.01 -1.82
C LEU A 84 -8.85 -0.42 -2.57
N THR A 85 -7.70 0.20 -2.25
CA THR A 85 -6.42 -0.13 -2.89
C THR A 85 -6.00 -1.58 -2.64
N TYR A 86 -6.22 -2.09 -1.43
CA TYR A 86 -5.96 -3.49 -1.13
C TYR A 86 -6.90 -4.45 -1.88
N GLN A 87 -8.20 -4.18 -1.92
CA GLN A 87 -9.16 -4.98 -2.68
C GLN A 87 -8.85 -5.01 -4.18
N PHE A 88 -8.52 -3.86 -4.76
CA PHE A 88 -8.16 -3.79 -6.17
C PHE A 88 -6.87 -4.54 -6.49
N SER A 89 -5.94 -4.70 -5.54
CA SER A 89 -4.73 -5.51 -5.73
C SER A 89 -5.00 -7.00 -6.05
N PHE A 90 -6.22 -7.49 -5.80
CA PHE A 90 -6.64 -8.85 -6.15
C PHE A 90 -7.28 -8.97 -7.54
N GLN A 91 -7.54 -7.86 -8.23
CA GLN A 91 -8.19 -7.86 -9.56
C GLN A 91 -7.20 -8.07 -10.71
N TYR A 92 -6.02 -8.64 -10.44
CA TYR A 92 -5.02 -8.88 -11.46
C TYR A 92 -5.35 -10.15 -12.24
N GLY A 93 -5.59 -10.01 -13.54
CA GLY A 93 -6.10 -11.10 -14.36
C GLY A 93 -5.14 -12.28 -14.58
N THR A 94 -3.83 -12.10 -14.34
CA THR A 94 -2.82 -13.13 -14.65
C THR A 94 -2.27 -13.87 -13.44
N ALA A 95 -2.67 -13.51 -12.20
CA ALA A 95 -2.23 -14.19 -11.00
C ALA A 95 -3.35 -14.34 -9.96
N THR A 96 -3.40 -15.50 -9.29
CA THR A 96 -4.33 -15.79 -8.18
C THR A 96 -3.82 -15.28 -6.82
N LYS A 97 -3.04 -14.20 -6.83
CA LYS A 97 -2.40 -13.61 -5.65
C LYS A 97 -2.52 -12.10 -5.72
N SER A 98 -2.53 -11.44 -4.57
CA SER A 98 -2.44 -9.98 -4.53
C SER A 98 -1.11 -9.53 -5.14
N VAL A 99 -1.21 -8.61 -6.09
CA VAL A 99 -0.06 -7.95 -6.67
C VAL A 99 0.35 -6.75 -5.82
N ARG A 100 1.55 -6.24 -6.08
CA ARG A 100 2.14 -5.16 -5.30
C ARG A 100 1.31 -3.87 -5.32
N ASN A 101 0.79 -3.52 -6.50
CA ASN A 101 0.06 -2.27 -6.75
C ASN A 101 -1.32 -2.61 -7.33
N VAL A 102 -2.20 -1.61 -7.44
CA VAL A 102 -3.47 -1.76 -8.18
C VAL A 102 -3.18 -2.18 -9.64
N PRO A 103 -3.88 -3.21 -10.18
CA PRO A 103 -3.68 -3.72 -11.54
C PRO A 103 -3.74 -2.66 -12.64
N VAL A 104 -4.59 -1.64 -12.47
CA VAL A 104 -4.72 -0.50 -13.40
C VAL A 104 -3.41 0.25 -13.62
N LEU A 105 -2.46 0.16 -12.69
CA LEU A 105 -1.13 0.76 -12.81
C LEU A 105 -0.11 -0.14 -13.52
N GLN A 106 -0.49 -1.37 -13.86
CA GLN A 106 0.36 -2.40 -14.46
C GLN A 106 -0.05 -2.78 -15.89
N TYR A 107 -1.28 -2.46 -16.29
CA TYR A 107 -1.75 -2.56 -17.68
C TYR A 107 -1.15 -1.45 -18.54
#